data_AF-A0A973U328-F1
#
_entry.id   AF-A0A973U328-F1
#
_cell.length_a   1.000
_cell.length_b   1.000
_cell.length_c   1.000
_cell.angle_alpha   90.00
_cell.angle_beta   90.00
_cell.angle_gamma   90.00
#
_symmetry.space_group_name_H-M   'P 1'
#
loop_
_entity.id
_entity.type
_entity.pdbx_description
1 polymer ?
#
loop_
_entity_poly.entity_id
_entity_poly.type
_entity_poly.pdbx_seq_one_letter_code
_entity_poly.pdbx_strand_id
1 'polypeptide(L)'
;MKLIAWAIALAAAGLTPAAAQGTQAAQPQTNEVTGPAAATAPSERAQGQSLDAANAPAASTPATANPLATKATETNFAYAIPAKNIGVPIRAGTGIQEQVTDVGRFAAAFHNNWLLLLCAVISLVVLGLLAYAIVRFRRGANPTPSRTSHNTALEVAWTLIPVLVLVAIAIPSMRLLKTQYTPPPADLTVKVTGNQWFWTYAYPDNGGFEIVSNMLKEQKDVKAGDRFRTDADGPPLLAVDNRMVIPVNRVVKFLVTSNDVIHAFWVPAFYNKIDANPGQINEIWAKVDRPGVYFGQCTELCGARHGYMPIVVEVVPDAQFAQWIASKGGTMPGAKPAAAPAAATPAAAPAAQVSDGDAEPAVEQPATNQAATAQN
;
A
#
# COMPACT_ATOMS: atom_id res chain seq x y z
N MET A 1 -37.28 -21.65 -10.96
CA MET A 1 -38.08 -22.22 -9.85
C MET A 1 -37.41 -23.38 -9.08
N LYS A 2 -36.12 -23.70 -9.27
CA LYS A 2 -35.45 -24.81 -8.52
C LYS A 2 -34.42 -24.37 -7.46
N LEU A 3 -34.21 -23.07 -7.27
CA LEU A 3 -33.25 -22.53 -6.28
C LEU A 3 -33.88 -22.13 -4.93
N ILE A 4 -35.22 -22.11 -4.84
CA ILE A 4 -35.95 -21.71 -3.63
C ILE A 4 -36.17 -22.91 -2.68
N ALA A 5 -36.09 -24.14 -3.17
CA ALA A 5 -36.33 -25.36 -2.37
C ALA A 5 -35.17 -25.74 -1.43
N TRP A 6 -33.94 -25.24 -1.66
CA TRP A 6 -32.78 -25.59 -0.83
C TRP A 6 -32.60 -24.70 0.40
N ALA A 7 -33.12 -23.47 0.38
CA ALA A 7 -33.01 -22.55 1.52
C ALA A 7 -33.93 -22.92 2.70
N ILE A 8 -34.99 -23.70 2.46
CA ILE A 8 -35.96 -24.08 3.49
C ILE A 8 -35.51 -25.33 4.27
N ALA A 9 -34.65 -26.18 3.69
CA ALA A 9 -34.23 -27.44 4.32
C ALA A 9 -33.19 -27.27 5.45
N LEU A 10 -32.42 -26.17 5.49
CA LEU A 10 -31.42 -25.96 6.55
C LEU A 10 -31.97 -25.28 7.82
N ALA A 11 -33.17 -24.69 7.78
CA ALA A 11 -33.76 -24.03 8.93
C ALA A 11 -34.49 -24.98 9.90
N ALA A 12 -34.69 -26.24 9.52
CA ALA A 12 -35.53 -27.19 10.28
C ALA A 12 -34.74 -28.18 11.17
N ALA A 13 -33.40 -28.15 11.20
CA ALA A 13 -32.59 -29.14 11.92
C ALA A 13 -32.08 -28.68 13.31
N GLY A 14 -32.48 -27.51 13.80
CA GLY A 14 -31.87 -26.88 14.99
C GLY A 14 -32.71 -26.80 16.27
N LEU A 15 -33.90 -27.41 16.34
CA LEU A 15 -34.82 -27.22 17.47
C LEU A 15 -35.24 -28.57 18.08
N THR A 16 -34.46 -29.07 19.02
CA THR A 16 -34.90 -30.03 20.03
C THR A 16 -34.96 -29.33 21.39
N PRO A 17 -36.08 -29.41 22.16
CA PRO A 17 -36.16 -28.81 23.48
C PRO A 17 -35.48 -29.72 24.51
N ALA A 18 -34.47 -29.20 25.21
CA ALA A 18 -33.91 -29.87 26.38
C ALA A 18 -34.86 -29.68 27.57
N ALA A 19 -35.27 -30.81 28.18
CA ALA A 19 -36.16 -30.88 29.32
C ALA A 19 -35.51 -30.33 30.61
N ALA A 20 -36.31 -29.66 31.42
CA ALA A 20 -35.97 -29.24 32.77
C ALA A 20 -35.89 -30.45 33.72
N GLN A 21 -34.84 -30.54 34.52
CA GLN A 21 -34.78 -31.36 35.73
C GLN A 21 -34.51 -30.46 36.94
N GLY A 22 -35.24 -30.74 38.01
CA GLY A 22 -35.40 -29.89 39.19
C GLY A 22 -34.16 -29.78 40.07
N THR A 23 -34.16 -28.68 40.82
CA THR A 23 -33.22 -28.25 41.85
C THR A 23 -33.11 -29.21 43.03
N GLN A 24 -31.88 -29.45 43.49
CA GLN A 24 -31.56 -29.76 44.88
C GLN A 24 -30.52 -28.73 45.38
N ALA A 25 -30.77 -28.15 46.56
CA ALA A 25 -30.05 -27.02 47.12
C ALA A 25 -28.71 -27.43 47.78
N ALA A 26 -27.70 -26.57 47.63
CA ALA A 26 -26.51 -26.53 48.47
C ALA A 26 -26.14 -25.07 48.78
N GLN A 27 -25.67 -24.83 50.00
CA GLN A 27 -25.53 -23.54 50.70
C GLN A 27 -24.51 -22.54 50.12
N PRO A 28 -24.62 -21.22 50.47
CA PRO A 28 -23.80 -20.17 49.89
C PRO A 28 -22.41 -20.05 50.53
N GLN A 29 -21.39 -19.83 49.71
CA GLN A 29 -20.11 -19.26 50.12
C GLN A 29 -19.96 -17.86 49.52
N THR A 30 -19.67 -16.91 50.40
CA THR A 30 -19.44 -15.48 50.12
C THR A 30 -18.01 -15.25 49.65
N ASN A 31 -17.81 -14.45 48.61
CA ASN A 31 -16.62 -13.61 48.47
C ASN A 31 -17.01 -12.31 47.73
N GLU A 32 -16.72 -11.19 48.39
CA GLU A 32 -17.06 -9.82 47.98
C GLU A 32 -16.24 -9.33 46.78
N VAL A 33 -16.87 -8.45 46.00
CA VAL A 33 -16.27 -7.63 44.94
C VAL A 33 -16.35 -6.17 45.39
N THR A 34 -15.25 -5.44 45.37
CA THR A 34 -15.24 -3.97 45.49
C THR A 34 -14.57 -3.33 44.28
N GLY A 35 -15.21 -2.26 43.77
CA GLY A 35 -14.82 -1.49 42.58
C GLY A 35 -13.72 -0.44 42.84
N PRO A 36 -13.41 0.41 41.83
CA PRO A 36 -12.14 1.14 41.77
C PRO A 36 -12.19 2.49 42.51
N ALA A 37 -11.10 2.83 43.21
CA ALA A 37 -10.85 4.14 43.77
C ALA A 37 -9.70 4.85 43.03
N ALA A 38 -9.92 6.15 42.76
CA ALA A 38 -9.02 7.06 42.07
C ALA A 38 -7.69 7.25 42.82
N ALA A 39 -6.58 7.27 42.09
CA ALA A 39 -5.25 7.54 42.65
C ALA A 39 -4.94 9.04 42.65
N THR A 40 -4.85 9.60 43.86
CA THR A 40 -4.24 10.89 44.18
C THR A 40 -2.71 10.80 44.12
N ALA A 41 -2.08 11.85 43.60
CA ALA A 41 -0.62 12.01 43.56
C ALA A 41 0.00 12.15 44.96
N PRO A 42 1.27 11.75 45.14
CA PRO A 42 2.11 12.31 46.18
C PRO A 42 3.29 13.11 45.61
N SER A 43 3.42 14.32 46.12
CA SER A 43 4.63 15.13 46.11
C SER A 43 5.60 14.58 47.16
N GLU A 44 6.86 14.34 46.79
CA GLU A 44 8.02 14.68 47.63
C GLU A 44 9.33 14.58 46.86
N ARG A 45 10.21 15.52 47.19
CA ARG A 45 11.45 15.86 46.52
C ARG A 45 12.58 15.24 47.35
N ALA A 46 13.39 14.36 46.78
CA ALA A 46 14.68 13.97 47.35
C ALA A 46 15.75 13.97 46.25
N GLN A 47 16.82 14.71 46.51
CA GLN A 47 17.94 14.97 45.62
C GLN A 47 18.91 13.79 45.58
N GLY A 48 19.45 13.54 44.38
CA GLY A 48 20.85 13.17 44.15
C GLY A 48 21.30 11.77 44.53
N GLN A 49 21.60 10.94 43.52
CA GLN A 49 22.86 10.18 43.48
C GLN A 49 23.11 9.64 42.06
N SER A 50 24.29 9.95 41.55
CA SER A 50 24.90 9.46 40.32
C SER A 50 25.23 7.97 40.41
N LEU A 51 24.97 7.21 39.35
CA LEU A 51 25.59 5.91 39.13
C LEU A 51 26.12 5.85 37.70
N ASP A 52 27.45 5.85 37.61
CA ASP A 52 28.21 5.54 36.42
C ASP A 52 28.22 4.03 36.13
N ALA A 53 28.29 3.75 34.83
CA ALA A 53 29.00 2.66 34.16
C ALA A 53 28.37 1.25 33.99
N ALA A 54 28.52 0.81 32.72
CA ALA A 54 28.94 -0.53 32.30
C ALA A 54 27.87 -1.63 32.15
N ASN A 55 27.19 -1.64 31.00
CA ASN A 55 27.26 -2.72 29.99
C ASN A 55 26.14 -2.54 28.96
N ALA A 56 26.48 -1.99 27.80
CA ALA A 56 25.67 -2.08 26.59
C ALA A 56 26.56 -2.61 25.46
N PRO A 57 26.16 -3.67 24.74
CA PRO A 57 26.94 -4.20 23.62
C PRO A 57 27.05 -3.13 22.52
N ALA A 58 28.27 -2.98 22.01
CA ALA A 58 28.68 -1.94 21.07
C ALA A 58 27.80 -1.88 19.82
N ALA A 59 27.11 -0.75 19.64
CA ALA A 59 26.56 -0.36 18.35
C ALA A 59 27.72 -0.13 17.38
N SER A 60 27.73 -0.85 16.27
CA SER A 60 28.63 -0.62 15.16
C SER A 60 28.43 0.78 14.59
N THR A 61 29.50 1.57 14.65
CA THR A 61 29.63 2.90 14.07
C THR A 61 29.28 2.85 12.57
N PRO A 62 28.42 3.72 12.02
CA PRO A 62 28.36 3.90 10.58
C PRO A 62 29.66 4.57 10.15
N ALA A 63 30.44 3.88 9.34
CA ALA A 63 31.63 4.43 8.72
C ALA A 63 31.26 5.68 7.93
N THR A 64 31.83 6.81 8.32
CA THR A 64 32.02 7.97 7.46
C THR A 64 32.89 7.55 6.28
N ALA A 65 32.27 7.33 5.13
CA ALA A 65 32.98 7.33 3.86
C ALA A 65 32.10 8.08 2.85
N ASN A 66 32.53 9.29 2.56
CA ASN A 66 32.26 9.96 1.30
C ASN A 66 33.42 9.58 0.35
N PRO A 67 33.25 8.64 -0.58
CA PRO A 67 34.09 8.59 -1.75
C PRO A 67 33.39 9.32 -2.89
N LEU A 68 34.14 10.25 -3.48
CA LEU A 68 33.83 11.04 -4.65
C LEU A 68 32.87 10.35 -5.63
N ALA A 69 31.85 11.12 -5.99
CA ALA A 69 31.02 10.94 -7.16
C ALA A 69 31.88 10.62 -8.40
N THR A 70 31.95 9.34 -8.76
CA THR A 70 32.29 8.93 -10.12
C THR A 70 31.09 9.34 -10.98
N LYS A 71 31.30 10.33 -11.87
CA LYS A 71 30.31 10.79 -12.86
C LYS A 71 29.89 9.63 -13.76
N ALA A 72 28.85 8.91 -13.35
CA ALA A 72 27.94 8.28 -14.30
C ALA A 72 27.21 9.42 -15.03
N THR A 73 27.15 9.35 -16.35
CA THR A 73 26.51 10.35 -17.20
C THR A 73 25.04 10.46 -16.77
N GLU A 74 24.68 11.53 -16.07
CA GLU A 74 23.31 11.79 -15.65
C GLU A 74 22.41 11.94 -16.88
N THR A 75 21.71 10.88 -17.26
CA THR A 75 20.43 11.04 -17.95
C THR A 75 19.50 11.69 -16.94
N ASN A 76 19.44 13.02 -16.95
CA ASN A 76 18.61 13.82 -16.03
C ASN A 76 17.14 13.44 -16.19
N PHE A 77 16.65 12.55 -15.33
CA PHE A 77 15.23 12.28 -15.21
C PHE A 77 14.56 13.50 -14.56
N ALA A 78 13.65 14.14 -15.31
CA ALA A 78 12.88 15.28 -14.81
C ALA A 78 11.57 14.78 -14.20
N TYR A 79 11.40 14.98 -12.89
CA TYR A 79 10.16 14.68 -12.20
C TYR A 79 9.02 15.59 -12.69
N ALA A 80 7.83 15.03 -12.87
CA ALA A 80 6.65 15.76 -13.30
C ALA A 80 6.14 16.73 -12.22
N ILE A 81 5.61 17.89 -12.63
CA ILE A 81 4.88 18.76 -11.71
C ILE A 81 3.51 18.10 -11.41
N PRO A 82 3.13 17.93 -10.14
CA PRO A 82 1.84 17.34 -9.77
C PRO A 82 0.66 18.06 -10.42
N ALA A 83 -0.20 17.32 -11.09
CA ALA A 83 -1.40 17.88 -11.68
C ALA A 83 -2.39 18.30 -10.59
N LYS A 84 -3.07 19.43 -10.81
CA LYS A 84 -4.06 19.95 -9.87
C LYS A 84 -5.18 18.93 -9.65
N ASN A 85 -5.51 18.66 -8.38
CA ASN A 85 -6.61 17.79 -7.94
C ASN A 85 -6.50 16.31 -8.36
N ILE A 86 -5.35 15.84 -8.85
CA ILE A 86 -5.13 14.42 -9.16
C ILE A 86 -4.20 13.82 -8.09
N GLY A 87 -4.62 12.71 -7.49
CA GLY A 87 -3.81 12.00 -6.49
C GLY A 87 -3.54 12.78 -5.20
N VAL A 88 -4.29 13.85 -4.95
CA VAL A 88 -4.17 14.74 -3.77
C VAL A 88 -5.54 14.98 -3.13
N PRO A 89 -5.60 15.29 -1.83
CA PRO A 89 -6.84 15.76 -1.21
C PRO A 89 -7.26 17.11 -1.81
N ILE A 90 -8.57 17.28 -2.02
CA ILE A 90 -9.17 18.53 -2.52
C ILE A 90 -9.70 19.31 -1.31
N ARG A 91 -9.41 20.61 -1.24
CA ARG A 91 -9.94 21.48 -0.18
C ARG A 91 -11.46 21.43 -0.16
N ALA A 92 -12.03 21.12 1.01
CA ALA A 92 -13.47 20.93 1.21
C ALA A 92 -14.09 19.81 0.36
N GLY A 93 -13.28 18.86 -0.14
CA GLY A 93 -13.78 17.65 -0.77
C GLY A 93 -14.48 16.75 0.25
N THR A 94 -15.65 16.24 -0.12
CA THR A 94 -16.49 15.35 0.73
C THR A 94 -16.48 13.89 0.25
N GLY A 95 -15.89 13.64 -0.92
CA GLY A 95 -15.77 12.31 -1.50
C GLY A 95 -14.38 11.70 -1.30
N ILE A 96 -14.26 10.43 -1.67
CA ILE A 96 -12.99 9.77 -1.88
C ILE A 96 -12.22 10.42 -3.04
N GLN A 97 -10.88 10.33 -3.02
CA GLN A 97 -10.06 10.79 -4.12
C GLN A 97 -10.42 10.08 -5.43
N GLU A 98 -10.13 10.72 -6.57
CA GLU A 98 -10.30 10.10 -7.88
C GLU A 98 -9.48 8.80 -7.98
N GLN A 99 -10.11 7.73 -8.42
CA GLN A 99 -9.51 6.40 -8.49
C GLN A 99 -8.94 6.11 -9.88
N VAL A 100 -7.70 5.64 -9.92
CA VAL A 100 -6.93 5.39 -11.17
C VAL A 100 -6.61 3.92 -11.42
N THR A 101 -7.31 3.05 -10.70
CA THR A 101 -7.23 1.59 -10.86
C THR A 101 -8.64 1.04 -11.08
N ASP A 102 -8.76 -0.09 -11.76
CA ASP A 102 -10.07 -0.75 -11.95
C ASP A 102 -10.70 -1.15 -10.62
N VAL A 103 -9.88 -1.68 -9.71
CA VAL A 103 -10.25 -2.01 -8.32
C VAL A 103 -10.81 -0.78 -7.62
N GLY A 104 -10.09 0.34 -7.68
CA GLY A 104 -10.49 1.58 -7.04
C GLY A 104 -11.77 2.16 -7.61
N ARG A 105 -11.93 2.18 -8.94
CA ARG A 105 -13.16 2.66 -9.58
C ARG A 105 -14.38 1.83 -9.20
N PHE A 106 -14.23 0.49 -9.18
CA PHE A 106 -15.31 -0.38 -8.72
C PHE A 106 -15.66 -0.11 -7.26
N ALA A 107 -14.66 -0.02 -6.39
CA ALA A 107 -14.87 0.21 -4.97
C ALA A 107 -15.47 1.58 -4.67
N ALA A 108 -15.03 2.61 -5.40
CA ALA A 108 -15.59 3.95 -5.36
C ALA A 108 -17.06 3.98 -5.74
N ALA A 109 -17.42 3.34 -6.85
CA ALA A 109 -18.82 3.25 -7.28
C ALA A 109 -19.66 2.46 -6.26
N PHE A 110 -19.13 1.36 -5.73
CA PHE A 110 -19.80 0.56 -4.70
C PHE A 110 -20.05 1.36 -3.43
N HIS A 111 -19.06 2.11 -2.95
CA HIS A 111 -19.16 2.99 -1.79
C HIS A 111 -20.15 4.14 -2.04
N ASN A 112 -19.90 4.97 -3.06
CA ASN A 112 -20.61 6.24 -3.26
C ASN A 112 -22.05 6.02 -3.73
N ASN A 113 -22.26 5.13 -4.69
CA ASN A 113 -23.56 5.03 -5.38
C ASN A 113 -24.53 4.09 -4.66
N TRP A 114 -24.02 3.19 -3.81
CA TRP A 114 -24.86 2.16 -3.20
C TRP A 114 -24.75 2.08 -1.69
N LEU A 115 -23.55 1.86 -1.12
CA LEU A 115 -23.42 1.71 0.33
C LEU A 115 -23.80 2.98 1.09
N LEU A 116 -23.26 4.13 0.68
CA LEU A 116 -23.55 5.40 1.33
C LEU A 116 -25.04 5.77 1.23
N LEU A 117 -25.65 5.55 0.05
CA LEU A 117 -27.08 5.80 -0.17
C LEU A 117 -27.94 4.88 0.71
N LEU A 118 -27.61 3.58 0.78
CA LEU A 118 -28.31 2.62 1.62
C LEU A 118 -28.24 3.01 3.10
N CYS A 119 -27.04 3.34 3.60
CA CYS A 119 -26.84 3.82 4.97
C CYS A 119 -27.64 5.09 5.24
N ALA A 120 -27.66 6.04 4.30
CA ALA A 120 -28.45 7.26 4.42
C ALA A 120 -29.96 6.96 4.50
N VAL A 121 -30.49 6.09 3.64
CA VAL A 121 -31.90 5.69 3.67
C VAL A 121 -32.27 5.03 5.00
N ILE A 122 -31.47 4.06 5.47
CA ILE A 122 -31.71 3.40 6.78
C ILE A 122 -31.67 4.43 7.91
N SER A 123 -30.68 5.32 7.90
CA SER A 123 -30.55 6.38 8.91
C SER A 123 -31.74 7.33 8.92
N LEU A 124 -32.25 7.72 7.74
CA LEU A 124 -33.44 8.56 7.61
C LEU A 124 -34.71 7.84 8.07
N VAL A 125 -34.84 6.54 7.83
CA VAL A 125 -35.96 5.74 8.35
C VAL A 125 -35.91 5.70 9.87
N VAL A 126 -34.75 5.40 10.47
CA VAL A 126 -34.59 5.39 11.93
C VAL A 126 -34.87 6.77 12.52
N LEU A 127 -34.32 7.82 11.94
CA LEU A 127 -34.54 9.21 12.39
C LEU A 127 -36.01 9.60 12.27
N GLY A 128 -36.68 9.22 11.17
CA GLY A 128 -38.09 9.48 10.94
C GLY A 128 -38.98 8.75 11.95
N LEU A 129 -38.71 7.47 12.23
CA LEU A 129 -39.42 6.70 13.26
C LEU A 129 -39.21 7.29 14.66
N LEU A 130 -37.99 7.74 14.97
CA LEU A 130 -37.70 8.40 16.25
C LEU A 130 -38.44 9.73 16.37
N ALA A 131 -38.40 10.58 15.34
CA ALA A 131 -39.12 11.85 15.31
C ALA A 131 -40.63 11.63 15.42
N TYR A 132 -41.17 10.65 14.70
CA TYR A 132 -42.57 10.25 14.80
C TYR A 132 -42.91 9.80 16.22
N ALA A 133 -42.09 8.95 16.84
CA ALA A 133 -42.32 8.49 18.19
C ALA A 133 -42.31 9.64 19.21
N ILE A 134 -41.36 10.57 19.10
CA ILE A 134 -41.27 11.76 19.96
C ILE A 134 -42.53 12.61 19.83
N VAL A 135 -42.99 12.90 18.61
CA VAL A 135 -44.16 13.78 18.40
C VAL A 135 -45.46 13.09 18.77
N ARG A 136 -45.64 11.83 18.36
CA ARG A 136 -46.90 11.09 18.50
C ARG A 136 -47.11 10.52 19.89
N PHE A 137 -46.04 10.05 20.55
CA PHE A 137 -46.11 9.37 21.85
C PHE A 137 -45.59 10.21 23.02
N ARG A 138 -45.33 11.52 22.83
CA ARG A 138 -45.09 12.45 23.95
C ARG A 138 -46.23 12.40 24.97
N ARG A 139 -45.90 12.61 26.25
CA ARG A 139 -46.85 12.56 27.38
C ARG A 139 -48.12 13.37 27.16
N GLY A 140 -48.02 14.55 26.54
CA GLY A 140 -49.18 15.40 26.25
C GLY A 140 -50.12 14.86 25.15
N ALA A 141 -49.59 14.11 24.18
CA ALA A 141 -50.37 13.54 23.06
C ALA A 141 -50.75 12.07 23.27
N ASN A 142 -50.06 11.36 24.17
CA ASN A 142 -50.35 9.98 24.55
C ASN A 142 -50.21 9.78 26.07
N PRO A 143 -51.19 10.25 26.87
CA PRO A 143 -51.11 10.22 28.35
C PRO A 143 -51.09 8.82 28.95
N THR A 144 -51.71 7.84 28.28
CA THR A 144 -51.76 6.43 28.70
C THR A 144 -50.87 5.58 27.79
N PRO A 145 -49.72 5.06 28.27
CA PRO A 145 -48.82 4.26 27.46
C PRO A 145 -49.40 2.86 27.21
N SER A 146 -49.12 2.31 26.02
CA SER A 146 -49.40 0.90 25.73
C SER A 146 -48.55 -0.02 26.62
N ARG A 147 -49.05 -1.24 26.85
CA ARG A 147 -48.36 -2.31 27.60
C ARG A 147 -47.92 -3.48 26.70
N THR A 148 -48.13 -3.38 25.39
CA THR A 148 -47.65 -4.38 24.42
C THR A 148 -46.12 -4.46 24.49
N SER A 149 -45.59 -5.65 24.76
CA SER A 149 -44.15 -5.88 24.91
C SER A 149 -43.50 -6.61 23.73
N HIS A 150 -44.29 -7.27 22.88
CA HIS A 150 -43.77 -8.09 21.78
C HIS A 150 -44.73 -8.07 20.59
N ASN A 151 -44.16 -8.32 19.42
CA ASN A 151 -44.88 -8.58 18.17
C ASN A 151 -44.01 -9.47 17.29
N THR A 152 -44.25 -10.78 17.35
CA THR A 152 -43.42 -11.78 16.66
C THR A 152 -43.33 -11.54 15.15
N ALA A 153 -44.41 -11.09 14.50
CA ALA A 153 -44.38 -10.82 13.06
C ALA A 153 -43.43 -9.66 12.72
N LEU A 154 -43.44 -8.60 13.53
CA LEU A 154 -42.53 -7.47 13.39
C LEU A 154 -41.08 -7.86 13.71
N GLU A 155 -40.88 -8.67 14.75
CA GLU A 155 -39.57 -9.19 15.16
C GLU A 155 -38.93 -10.07 14.08
N VAL A 156 -39.72 -10.93 13.42
CA VAL A 156 -39.27 -11.71 12.27
C VAL A 156 -38.93 -10.80 11.10
N ALA A 157 -39.77 -9.80 10.80
CA ALA A 157 -39.54 -8.88 9.69
C ALA A 157 -38.25 -8.06 9.87
N TRP A 158 -38.04 -7.43 11.02
CA TRP A 158 -36.83 -6.62 11.26
C TRP A 158 -35.57 -7.45 11.43
N THR A 159 -35.67 -8.78 11.56
CA THR A 159 -34.51 -9.68 11.60
C THR A 159 -34.16 -10.15 10.20
N LEU A 160 -35.17 -10.60 9.43
CA LEU A 160 -34.96 -11.11 8.08
C LEU A 160 -34.56 -10.01 7.10
N ILE A 161 -35.12 -8.80 7.20
CA ILE A 161 -34.80 -7.70 6.29
C ILE A 161 -33.29 -7.34 6.37
N PRO A 162 -32.69 -7.07 7.55
CA PRO A 162 -31.25 -6.82 7.65
C PRO A 162 -30.40 -7.98 7.15
N VAL A 163 -30.76 -9.23 7.42
CA VAL A 163 -30.04 -10.40 6.90
C VAL A 163 -30.00 -10.39 5.38
N LEU A 164 -31.14 -10.14 4.71
CA LEU A 164 -31.20 -10.05 3.25
C LEU A 164 -30.40 -8.87 2.70
N VAL A 165 -30.43 -7.72 3.37
CA VAL A 165 -29.63 -6.55 3.00
C VAL A 165 -28.13 -6.86 3.09
N LEU A 166 -27.68 -7.51 4.16
CA LEU A 166 -26.28 -7.91 4.31
C LEU A 166 -25.84 -8.92 3.25
N VAL A 167 -26.69 -9.89 2.89
CA VAL A 167 -26.41 -10.83 1.79
C VAL A 167 -26.25 -10.09 0.46
N ALA A 168 -27.10 -9.11 0.18
CA ALA A 168 -27.00 -8.29 -1.03
C ALA A 168 -25.68 -7.51 -1.09
N ILE A 169 -25.23 -6.93 0.03
CA ILE A 169 -23.93 -6.22 0.15
C ILE A 169 -22.75 -7.20 -0.02
N ALA A 170 -22.85 -8.39 0.57
CA ALA A 170 -21.75 -9.35 0.63
C ALA A 170 -21.30 -9.85 -0.75
N ILE A 171 -22.22 -10.11 -1.67
CA ILE A 171 -21.90 -10.69 -2.99
C ILE A 171 -20.90 -9.81 -3.80
N PRO A 172 -21.17 -8.53 -4.08
CA PRO A 172 -20.24 -7.66 -4.79
C PRO A 172 -18.99 -7.32 -3.95
N SER A 173 -19.14 -7.21 -2.62
CA SER A 173 -18.00 -7.01 -1.72
C SER A 173 -16.97 -8.14 -1.83
N MET A 174 -17.42 -9.41 -1.79
CA MET A 174 -16.54 -10.57 -1.91
C MET A 174 -15.87 -10.68 -3.28
N ARG A 175 -16.53 -10.24 -4.36
CA ARG A 175 -15.93 -10.18 -5.71
C ARG A 175 -14.81 -9.14 -5.78
N LEU A 176 -15.03 -7.97 -5.19
CA LEU A 176 -14.01 -6.92 -5.07
C LEU A 176 -12.84 -7.39 -4.20
N LEU A 177 -13.12 -8.02 -3.06
CA LEU A 177 -12.11 -8.57 -2.16
C LEU A 177 -11.23 -9.61 -2.88
N LYS A 178 -11.85 -10.55 -3.60
CA LYS A 178 -11.12 -11.54 -4.40
C LYS A 178 -10.17 -10.88 -5.41
N THR A 179 -10.63 -9.82 -6.08
CA THR A 179 -9.81 -9.10 -7.07
C THR A 179 -8.60 -8.41 -6.41
N GLN A 180 -8.78 -7.85 -5.21
CA GLN A 180 -7.69 -7.24 -4.46
C GLN A 180 -6.61 -8.25 -4.03
N TYR A 181 -7.02 -9.45 -3.58
CA TYR A 181 -6.11 -10.44 -3.01
C TYR A 181 -5.70 -11.57 -3.98
N THR A 182 -6.09 -11.50 -5.25
CA THR A 182 -5.63 -12.41 -6.31
C THR A 182 -4.95 -11.60 -7.42
N PRO A 183 -3.69 -11.15 -7.19
CA PRO A 183 -2.98 -10.33 -8.16
C PRO A 183 -2.78 -11.07 -9.48
N PRO A 184 -2.88 -10.38 -10.63
CA PRO A 184 -2.38 -10.92 -11.90
C PRO A 184 -0.85 -11.03 -11.87
N PRO A 185 -0.22 -11.73 -12.84
CA PRO A 185 1.23 -11.77 -12.97
C PRO A 185 1.83 -10.35 -12.98
N ALA A 186 2.86 -10.13 -12.18
CA ALA A 186 3.48 -8.83 -12.03
C ALA A 186 4.41 -8.51 -13.23
N ASP A 187 4.28 -7.29 -13.76
CA ASP A 187 5.23 -6.72 -14.73
C ASP A 187 6.43 -6.05 -14.03
N LEU A 188 6.23 -5.60 -12.80
CA LEU A 188 7.22 -4.94 -11.96
C LEU A 188 7.02 -5.31 -10.49
N THR A 189 8.09 -5.64 -9.78
CA THR A 189 8.12 -5.76 -8.33
C THR A 189 8.83 -4.57 -7.70
N VAL A 190 8.20 -3.95 -6.70
CA VAL A 190 8.83 -2.94 -5.84
C VAL A 190 8.74 -3.40 -4.39
N LYS A 191 9.87 -3.46 -3.70
CA LYS A 191 9.88 -3.69 -2.25
C LYS A 191 9.77 -2.34 -1.55
N VAL A 192 8.79 -2.21 -0.67
CA VAL A 192 8.51 -1.03 0.13
C VAL A 192 8.83 -1.36 1.59
N THR A 193 9.76 -0.62 2.18
CA THR A 193 10.16 -0.81 3.58
C THR A 193 9.84 0.44 4.39
N GLY A 194 8.99 0.30 5.42
CA GLY A 194 8.73 1.34 6.40
C GLY A 194 9.87 1.48 7.41
N ASN A 195 10.21 2.71 7.76
CA ASN A 195 11.20 3.06 8.79
C ASN A 195 10.69 4.28 9.57
N GLN A 196 11.10 4.49 10.80
CA GLN A 196 10.84 5.70 11.58
C GLN A 196 11.78 6.84 11.11
N TRP A 197 11.33 7.85 10.37
CA TRP A 197 10.02 8.07 9.75
C TRP A 197 10.22 8.45 8.28
N PHE A 198 10.42 7.45 7.44
CA PHE A 198 10.65 7.54 6.00
C PHE A 198 10.39 6.19 5.32
N TRP A 199 10.39 6.16 3.99
CA TRP A 199 10.21 4.93 3.21
C TRP A 199 11.47 4.61 2.40
N THR A 200 11.80 3.32 2.30
CA THR A 200 12.81 2.83 1.35
C THR A 200 12.12 2.01 0.26
N TYR A 201 12.48 2.26 -1.00
CA TYR A 201 11.97 1.55 -2.17
C TYR A 201 13.09 0.81 -2.88
N ALA A 202 12.99 -0.52 -3.01
CA ALA A 202 13.94 -1.33 -3.77
C ALA A 202 13.30 -1.89 -5.04
N TYR A 203 14.07 -1.94 -6.13
CA TYR A 203 13.63 -2.44 -7.44
C TYR A 203 14.39 -3.73 -7.79
N PRO A 204 14.01 -4.89 -7.21
CA PRO A 204 14.73 -6.15 -7.37
C PRO A 204 14.83 -6.59 -8.84
N ASP A 205 13.79 -6.34 -9.63
CA ASP A 205 13.75 -6.72 -11.05
C ASP A 205 14.62 -5.81 -11.94
N ASN A 206 15.09 -4.67 -11.42
CA ASN A 206 15.80 -3.64 -12.19
C ASN A 206 17.25 -3.41 -11.73
N GLY A 207 17.90 -4.43 -11.18
CA GLY A 207 19.27 -4.34 -10.65
C GLY A 207 19.36 -4.10 -9.15
N GLY A 208 18.23 -4.11 -8.43
CA GLY A 208 18.21 -4.14 -6.98
C GLY A 208 18.64 -2.85 -6.28
N PHE A 209 18.68 -1.72 -7.00
CA PHE A 209 18.97 -0.44 -6.37
C PHE A 209 17.86 -0.03 -5.40
N GLU A 210 18.23 0.79 -4.42
CA GLU A 210 17.32 1.32 -3.41
C GLU A 210 17.25 2.85 -3.45
N ILE A 211 16.10 3.38 -3.07
CA ILE A 211 15.85 4.81 -2.92
C ILE A 211 15.25 5.07 -1.55
N VAL A 212 15.80 6.06 -0.84
CA VAL A 212 15.25 6.56 0.41
C VAL A 212 14.39 7.79 0.12
N SER A 213 13.17 7.81 0.65
CA SER A 213 12.18 8.86 0.46
C SER A 213 11.81 9.50 1.79
N ASN A 214 12.29 10.72 2.01
CA ASN A 214 11.99 11.55 3.17
C ASN A 214 11.01 12.66 2.82
N MET A 215 10.18 13.05 3.77
CA MET A 215 9.33 14.23 3.64
C MET A 215 10.18 15.50 3.46
N LEU A 216 9.81 16.33 2.50
CA LEU A 216 10.41 17.65 2.39
C LEU A 216 9.91 18.60 3.47
N LYS A 217 10.83 19.42 3.97
CA LYS A 217 10.54 20.49 4.91
C LYS A 217 10.23 21.78 4.16
N GLU A 218 9.45 22.67 4.76
CA GLU A 218 9.25 24.02 4.25
C GLU A 218 10.53 24.85 4.37
N GLN A 219 10.65 25.91 3.56
CA GLN A 219 11.86 26.74 3.50
C GLN A 219 12.28 27.30 4.87
N LYS A 220 11.32 27.65 5.71
CA LYS A 220 11.56 28.18 7.06
C LYS A 220 12.16 27.16 8.05
N ASP A 221 12.07 25.86 7.73
CA ASP A 221 12.46 24.75 8.61
C ASP A 221 13.75 24.03 8.14
N VAL A 222 14.44 24.61 7.14
CA VAL A 222 15.74 24.13 6.63
C VAL A 222 16.84 25.16 6.81
N LYS A 223 18.11 24.73 6.77
CA LYS A 223 19.24 25.67 6.79
C LYS A 223 19.38 26.35 5.42
N ALA A 224 20.04 27.51 5.39
CA ALA A 224 20.33 28.19 4.13
C ALA A 224 21.16 27.27 3.22
N GLY A 225 20.68 27.05 2.00
CA GLY A 225 21.31 26.18 0.99
C GLY A 225 20.77 24.74 0.95
N ASP A 226 20.03 24.29 1.95
CA ASP A 226 19.41 22.96 1.95
C ASP A 226 18.19 22.91 1.01
N ARG A 227 17.94 21.74 0.40
CA ARG A 227 16.73 21.50 -0.41
C ARG A 227 15.48 21.60 0.48
N PHE A 228 14.50 22.38 0.04
CA PHE A 228 13.20 22.53 0.68
C PHE A 228 12.06 22.23 -0.30
N ARG A 229 10.85 22.07 0.22
CA ARG A 229 9.64 21.85 -0.57
C ARG A 229 9.32 23.06 -1.43
N THR A 230 9.08 22.83 -2.72
CA THR A 230 8.48 23.77 -3.65
C THR A 230 7.11 23.27 -4.11
N ASP A 231 6.33 24.12 -4.77
CA ASP A 231 5.03 23.71 -5.34
C ASP A 231 5.18 22.70 -6.49
N ALA A 232 6.36 22.62 -7.10
CA ALA A 232 6.68 21.57 -8.08
C ALA A 232 6.85 20.18 -7.42
N ASP A 233 7.12 20.12 -6.12
CA ASP A 233 7.25 18.86 -5.40
C ASP A 233 5.89 18.28 -4.99
N GLY A 234 4.93 19.16 -4.69
CA GLY A 234 3.59 18.83 -4.24
C GLY A 234 3.16 19.59 -2.99
N PRO A 235 2.00 19.24 -2.41
CA PRO A 235 1.46 19.91 -1.24
C PRO A 235 2.34 19.75 0.01
N PRO A 236 2.26 20.68 0.98
CA PRO A 236 2.83 20.51 2.31
C PRO A 236 2.44 19.17 2.94
N LEU A 237 3.36 18.57 3.72
CA LEU A 237 3.22 17.26 4.39
C LEU A 237 3.09 16.03 3.45
N LEU A 238 2.99 16.22 2.14
CA LEU A 238 2.86 15.13 1.17
C LEU A 238 4.09 14.99 0.27
N ALA A 239 4.80 16.08 0.00
CA ALA A 239 5.97 16.09 -0.86
C ALA A 239 7.20 15.38 -0.23
N VAL A 240 7.98 14.71 -1.08
CA VAL A 240 9.19 13.95 -0.69
C VAL A 240 10.40 14.33 -1.53
N ASP A 241 11.60 14.01 -1.05
CA ASP A 241 12.86 14.22 -1.76
C ASP A 241 13.05 13.29 -2.97
N ASN A 242 12.68 12.02 -2.84
CA ASN A 242 12.74 11.03 -3.90
C ASN A 242 11.41 10.31 -4.04
N ARG A 243 10.85 10.30 -5.26
CA ARG A 243 9.58 9.63 -5.56
C ARG A 243 9.83 8.17 -5.93
N MET A 244 8.89 7.30 -5.57
CA MET A 244 8.80 5.96 -6.17
C MET A 244 8.28 6.14 -7.60
N VAL A 245 8.96 5.61 -8.62
CA VAL A 245 8.53 5.75 -10.03
C VAL A 245 8.10 4.39 -10.56
N ILE A 246 6.94 4.33 -11.20
CA ILE A 246 6.38 3.10 -11.79
C ILE A 246 5.86 3.35 -13.21
N PRO A 247 5.85 2.34 -14.08
CA PRO A 247 5.30 2.46 -15.43
C PRO A 247 3.75 2.41 -15.43
N VAL A 248 3.14 3.22 -16.29
CA VAL A 248 1.70 3.22 -16.54
C VAL A 248 1.25 1.94 -17.23
N ASN A 249 0.01 1.50 -16.97
CA ASN A 249 -0.63 0.32 -17.56
C ASN A 249 0.09 -1.02 -17.31
N ARG A 250 0.97 -1.07 -16.31
CA ARG A 250 1.66 -2.28 -15.86
C ARG A 250 1.13 -2.74 -14.50
N VAL A 251 1.13 -4.05 -14.28
CA VAL A 251 0.81 -4.66 -12.98
C VAL A 251 2.03 -4.50 -12.09
N VAL A 252 1.94 -3.62 -11.11
CA VAL A 252 2.98 -3.41 -10.10
C VAL A 252 2.62 -4.18 -8.84
N LYS A 253 3.52 -5.07 -8.42
CA LYS A 253 3.45 -5.79 -7.15
C LYS A 253 4.31 -5.06 -6.11
N PHE A 254 3.70 -4.70 -4.99
CA PHE A 254 4.37 -4.10 -3.84
C PHE A 254 4.58 -5.16 -2.76
N LEU A 255 5.85 -5.40 -2.42
CA LEU A 255 6.25 -6.22 -1.28
C LEU A 255 6.50 -5.30 -0.09
N VAL A 256 5.58 -5.25 0.86
CA VAL A 256 5.55 -4.26 1.93
C VAL A 256 6.00 -4.88 3.25
N THR A 257 7.00 -4.28 3.89
CA THR A 257 7.55 -4.72 5.18
C THR A 257 8.06 -3.53 5.99
N SER A 258 8.57 -3.76 7.20
CA SER A 258 9.17 -2.73 8.06
C SER A 258 10.48 -3.22 8.70
N ASN A 259 11.40 -2.28 8.93
CA ASN A 259 12.64 -2.52 9.66
C ASN A 259 12.52 -2.31 11.18
N ASP A 260 11.45 -1.66 11.66
CA ASP A 260 11.33 -1.25 13.06
C ASP A 260 9.96 -1.57 13.69
N VAL A 261 8.99 -0.65 13.59
CA VAL A 261 7.63 -0.77 14.11
C VAL A 261 6.64 -0.98 12.97
N ILE A 262 5.36 -1.19 13.29
CA ILE A 262 4.35 -1.29 12.25
C ILE A 262 4.14 0.09 11.60
N HIS A 263 4.14 0.13 10.27
CA HIS A 263 3.66 1.25 9.46
C HIS A 263 2.53 0.74 8.56
N ALA A 264 1.97 1.59 7.70
CA ALA A 264 1.08 1.11 6.64
C ALA A 264 1.23 1.93 5.37
N PHE A 265 1.44 1.21 4.27
CA PHE A 265 1.59 1.77 2.93
C PHE A 265 0.21 1.96 2.31
N TRP A 266 -0.11 3.21 1.97
CA TRP A 266 -1.41 3.56 1.39
C TRP A 266 -1.28 4.66 0.34
N VAL A 267 -1.78 4.38 -0.88
CA VAL A 267 -1.97 5.38 -1.92
C VAL A 267 -3.47 5.48 -2.23
N PRO A 268 -4.19 6.50 -1.70
CA PRO A 268 -5.64 6.61 -1.79
C PRO A 268 -6.21 6.49 -3.21
N ALA A 269 -5.54 7.08 -4.21
CA ALA A 269 -5.96 7.05 -5.60
C ALA A 269 -5.86 5.65 -6.24
N PHE A 270 -5.07 4.74 -5.65
CA PHE A 270 -4.89 3.37 -6.14
C PHE A 270 -5.86 2.40 -5.47
N TYR A 271 -6.55 2.83 -4.41
CA TYR A 271 -7.37 1.99 -3.53
C TYR A 271 -6.60 0.83 -2.89
N ASN A 272 -5.32 1.05 -2.57
CA ASN A 272 -4.46 0.03 -1.98
C ASN A 272 -4.01 0.44 -0.56
N LYS A 273 -4.31 -0.35 0.47
CA LYS A 273 -3.72 -0.20 1.81
C LYS A 273 -3.22 -1.54 2.27
N ILE A 274 -1.99 -1.59 2.75
CA ILE A 274 -1.50 -2.76 3.47
C ILE A 274 -0.48 -2.36 4.53
N ASP A 275 -0.48 -3.09 5.63
CA ASP A 275 0.42 -2.80 6.74
C ASP A 275 1.84 -3.30 6.42
N ALA A 276 2.81 -2.56 6.91
CA ALA A 276 4.24 -2.83 6.84
C ALA A 276 4.68 -3.41 8.18
N ASN A 277 4.70 -4.73 8.27
CA ASN A 277 4.92 -5.44 9.53
C ASN A 277 6.38 -5.90 9.66
N PRO A 278 7.07 -5.62 10.78
CA PRO A 278 8.40 -6.17 11.04
C PRO A 278 8.38 -7.70 11.01
N GLY A 279 9.34 -8.31 10.30
CA GLY A 279 9.45 -9.77 10.19
C GLY A 279 8.43 -10.44 9.26
N GLN A 280 7.57 -9.69 8.58
CA GLN A 280 6.63 -10.20 7.58
C GLN A 280 6.70 -9.38 6.29
N ILE A 281 6.51 -10.04 5.15
CA ILE A 281 6.35 -9.37 3.86
C ILE A 281 4.90 -9.55 3.43
N ASN A 282 4.16 -8.45 3.43
CA ASN A 282 2.83 -8.38 2.89
C ASN A 282 2.87 -8.05 1.40
N GLU A 283 1.86 -8.49 0.65
CA GLU A 283 1.75 -8.24 -0.79
C GLU A 283 0.48 -7.47 -1.11
N ILE A 284 0.62 -6.39 -1.89
CA ILE A 284 -0.49 -5.68 -2.51
C ILE A 284 -0.10 -5.29 -3.93
N TRP A 285 -1.06 -5.01 -4.80
CA TRP A 285 -0.79 -4.68 -6.19
C TRP A 285 -1.61 -3.48 -6.68
N ALA A 286 -1.16 -2.86 -7.76
CA ALA A 286 -1.93 -1.87 -8.50
C ALA A 286 -1.60 -1.93 -10.00
N LYS A 287 -2.58 -1.60 -10.84
CA LYS A 287 -2.37 -1.27 -12.25
C LYS A 287 -2.95 0.12 -12.49
N VAL A 288 -2.06 1.10 -12.65
CA VAL A 288 -2.45 2.50 -12.80
C VAL A 288 -2.49 2.85 -14.28
N ASP A 289 -3.63 3.31 -14.76
CA ASP A 289 -3.87 3.52 -16.20
C ASP A 289 -3.56 4.94 -16.70
N ARG A 290 -3.24 5.85 -15.78
CA ARG A 290 -3.05 7.26 -16.05
C ARG A 290 -1.71 7.75 -15.50
N PRO A 291 -0.82 8.33 -16.33
CA PRO A 291 0.40 8.98 -15.85
C PRO A 291 0.08 10.14 -14.90
N GLY A 292 0.94 10.39 -13.93
CA GLY A 292 0.74 11.45 -12.94
C GLY A 292 1.51 11.24 -11.65
N VAL A 293 1.37 12.19 -10.72
CA VAL A 293 1.97 12.12 -9.38
C VAL A 293 0.86 11.87 -8.36
N TYR A 294 1.00 10.81 -7.58
CA TYR A 294 0.00 10.35 -6.62
C TYR A 294 0.60 10.33 -5.22
N PHE A 295 -0.15 10.85 -4.25
CA PHE A 295 0.35 11.05 -2.89
C PHE A 295 -0.34 10.09 -1.92
N GLY A 296 0.41 9.64 -0.93
CA GLY A 296 -0.05 8.81 0.16
C GLY A 296 0.56 9.25 1.49
N GLN A 297 0.11 8.64 2.58
CA GLN A 297 0.64 8.86 3.93
C GLN A 297 0.73 7.51 4.65
N CYS A 298 1.60 7.45 5.66
CA CYS A 298 1.57 6.33 6.60
C CYS A 298 0.21 6.28 7.31
N THR A 299 -0.39 5.09 7.38
CA THR A 299 -1.74 4.88 7.98
C THR A 299 -1.77 3.90 9.14
N GLU A 300 -0.64 3.72 9.82
CA GLU A 300 -0.54 2.99 11.09
C GLU A 300 0.34 3.78 12.06
N LEU A 301 -0.09 3.93 13.31
CA LEU A 301 0.57 4.81 14.27
C LEU A 301 1.97 4.29 14.60
N CYS A 302 3.00 4.94 14.04
CA CYS A 302 4.39 4.50 14.14
C CYS A 302 5.28 5.42 15.01
N GLY A 303 4.68 6.22 15.89
CA GLY A 303 5.40 7.06 16.87
C GLY A 303 5.38 8.56 16.57
N ALA A 304 6.32 9.29 17.18
CA ALA A 304 6.29 10.76 17.29
C ALA A 304 6.19 11.52 15.96
N ARG A 305 6.72 10.96 14.86
CA ARG A 305 6.64 11.59 13.54
C ARG A 305 5.79 10.83 12.53
N HIS A 306 4.80 10.06 13.01
CA HIS A 306 3.85 9.34 12.17
C HIS A 306 3.23 10.22 11.06
N GLY A 307 2.86 11.46 11.36
CA GLY A 307 2.29 12.40 10.38
C GLY A 307 3.28 13.00 9.36
N TYR A 308 4.57 12.62 9.39
CA TYR A 308 5.64 13.26 8.62
C TYR A 308 6.46 12.29 7.75
N MET A 309 5.84 11.20 7.30
CA MET A 309 6.45 10.22 6.40
C MET A 309 5.52 9.84 5.23
N PRO A 310 5.27 10.79 4.31
CA PRO A 310 4.39 10.59 3.18
C PRO A 310 5.01 9.68 2.13
N ILE A 311 4.17 9.30 1.17
CA ILE A 311 4.51 8.48 0.02
C ILE A 311 4.22 9.31 -1.22
N VAL A 312 5.11 9.28 -2.21
CA VAL A 312 4.83 9.83 -3.54
C VAL A 312 5.17 8.80 -4.60
N VAL A 313 4.18 8.53 -5.44
CA VAL A 313 4.31 7.63 -6.59
C VAL A 313 4.16 8.43 -7.86
N GLU A 314 5.18 8.41 -8.71
CA GLU A 314 5.13 8.99 -10.04
C GLU A 314 4.92 7.88 -11.07
N VAL A 315 3.82 7.97 -11.79
CA VAL A 315 3.44 7.01 -12.83
C VAL A 315 3.80 7.62 -14.18
N VAL A 316 4.66 6.95 -14.93
CA VAL A 316 5.22 7.47 -16.18
C VAL A 316 5.09 6.50 -17.34
N PRO A 317 5.19 6.94 -18.60
CA PRO A 317 5.32 6.04 -19.75
C PRO A 317 6.55 5.14 -19.65
N ASP A 318 6.48 3.94 -20.25
CA ASP A 318 7.57 2.94 -20.21
C ASP A 318 8.95 3.49 -20.59
N ALA A 319 9.03 4.37 -21.59
CA ALA A 319 10.28 4.98 -22.02
C ALA A 319 10.91 5.90 -20.95
N GLN A 320 10.07 6.66 -20.23
CA GLN A 320 10.54 7.51 -19.13
C GLN A 320 10.91 6.68 -17.91
N PHE A 321 10.18 5.58 -17.65
CA PHE A 321 10.54 4.63 -16.61
C PHE A 321 11.92 4.03 -16.88
N ALA A 322 12.19 3.58 -18.11
CA ALA A 322 13.50 3.05 -18.49
C ALA A 322 14.63 4.09 -18.32
N GLN A 323 14.40 5.35 -18.69
CA GLN A 323 15.35 6.44 -18.46
C GLN A 323 15.61 6.67 -16.96
N TRP A 324 14.55 6.64 -16.15
CA TRP A 324 14.67 6.76 -14.70
C TRP A 324 15.49 5.64 -14.09
N ILE A 325 15.20 4.38 -14.46
CA ILE A 325 15.96 3.21 -14.01
C ILE A 325 17.45 3.36 -14.36
N ALA A 326 17.77 3.76 -15.60
CA ALA A 326 19.14 4.02 -16.02
C ALA A 326 19.81 5.13 -15.20
N SER A 327 19.08 6.22 -14.89
CA SER A 327 19.59 7.31 -14.04
C SER A 327 19.92 6.89 -12.60
N LYS A 328 19.38 5.76 -12.15
CA LYS A 328 19.66 5.15 -10.83
C LYS A 328 20.73 4.06 -10.90
N GLY A 329 21.34 3.83 -12.06
CA GLY A 329 22.30 2.74 -12.28
C GLY A 329 21.65 1.37 -12.39
N GLY A 330 20.32 1.29 -12.53
CA GLY A 330 19.59 0.06 -12.74
C GLY A 330 19.55 -0.37 -14.21
N THR A 331 18.96 -1.53 -14.46
CA THR A 331 18.76 -2.07 -15.83
C THR A 331 17.31 -2.51 -16.03
N MET A 332 16.83 -2.48 -17.28
CA MET A 332 15.52 -3.04 -17.60
C MET A 332 15.64 -4.57 -17.80
N PRO A 333 14.67 -5.39 -17.34
CA PRO A 333 14.65 -6.81 -17.62
C PRO A 333 14.79 -7.10 -19.13
N GLY A 334 15.71 -7.97 -19.50
CA GLY A 334 15.98 -8.33 -20.89
C GLY A 334 16.86 -7.34 -21.68
N ALA A 335 17.34 -6.25 -21.06
CA ALA A 335 18.37 -5.42 -21.67
C ALA A 335 19.71 -6.17 -21.68
N LYS A 336 20.15 -6.63 -22.86
CA LYS A 336 21.55 -7.07 -23.05
C LYS A 336 22.45 -5.87 -22.73
N PRO A 337 23.57 -6.03 -21.99
CA PRO A 337 24.48 -4.92 -21.73
C PRO A 337 24.79 -4.22 -23.04
N ALA A 338 24.60 -2.89 -23.07
CA ALA A 338 24.98 -2.10 -24.23
C ALA A 338 26.46 -2.41 -24.51
N ALA A 339 26.75 -2.96 -25.69
CA ALA A 339 28.12 -3.15 -26.13
C ALA A 339 28.81 -1.78 -26.01
N ALA A 340 29.93 -1.74 -25.30
CA ALA A 340 30.75 -0.54 -25.18
C ALA A 340 30.91 0.06 -26.59
N PRO A 341 30.74 1.39 -26.76
CA PRO A 341 30.89 2.00 -28.07
C PRO A 341 32.25 1.58 -28.62
N ALA A 342 32.22 0.84 -29.74
CA ALA A 342 33.43 0.41 -30.40
C ALA A 342 34.27 1.66 -30.65
N ALA A 343 35.48 1.67 -30.10
CA ALA A 343 36.44 2.73 -30.36
C ALA A 343 36.54 2.89 -31.88
N ALA A 344 36.24 4.09 -32.37
CA ALA A 344 36.31 4.40 -33.78
C ALA A 344 37.70 4.03 -34.30
N THR A 345 37.76 3.01 -35.15
CA THR A 345 38.98 2.67 -35.86
C THR A 345 39.33 3.83 -36.78
N PRO A 346 40.55 4.38 -36.74
CA PRO A 346 40.95 5.43 -37.68
C PRO A 346 40.84 4.89 -39.10
N ALA A 347 40.18 5.66 -39.98
CA ALA A 347 40.08 5.34 -41.39
C ALA A 347 41.49 5.20 -42.00
N ALA A 348 41.76 4.04 -42.60
CA ALA A 348 42.99 3.79 -43.35
C ALA A 348 43.04 4.68 -44.59
N ALA A 349 44.19 5.33 -44.81
CA ALA A 349 44.50 6.08 -46.02
C ALA A 349 44.54 5.15 -47.26
N PRO A 350 44.24 5.64 -48.48
CA PRO A 350 44.27 4.80 -49.67
C PRO A 350 45.71 4.43 -50.03
N ALA A 351 45.96 3.14 -50.25
CA ALA A 351 47.24 2.62 -50.70
C ALA A 351 47.51 3.01 -52.16
N ALA A 352 48.72 3.50 -52.42
CA ALA A 352 49.25 3.70 -53.76
C ALA A 352 49.52 2.34 -54.44
N GLN A 353 49.20 2.25 -55.73
CA GLN A 353 49.45 1.10 -56.57
C GLN A 353 50.95 0.92 -56.84
N VAL A 354 51.42 -0.34 -56.82
CA VAL A 354 52.69 -0.75 -57.44
C VAL A 354 52.43 -2.05 -58.20
N SER A 355 52.93 -2.08 -59.43
CA SER A 355 52.76 -3.07 -60.50
C SER A 355 53.72 -4.26 -60.43
N ASP A 356 53.22 -5.40 -60.92
CA ASP A 356 53.80 -6.55 -61.64
C ASP A 356 55.14 -7.20 -61.22
N GLY A 357 55.12 -8.55 -61.18
CA GLY A 357 56.32 -9.39 -61.31
C GLY A 357 56.24 -10.82 -60.77
N ASP A 358 55.71 -11.74 -61.59
CA ASP A 358 56.02 -13.17 -61.80
C ASP A 358 56.52 -14.16 -60.71
N ALA A 359 55.95 -15.38 -60.86
CA ALA A 359 56.53 -16.73 -60.69
C ALA A 359 56.11 -17.63 -59.47
N GLU A 360 55.39 -18.69 -59.82
CA GLU A 360 54.97 -19.94 -59.15
C GLU A 360 56.14 -20.95 -58.88
N PRO A 361 55.94 -22.20 -58.37
CA PRO A 361 55.19 -22.72 -57.20
C PRO A 361 55.97 -23.82 -56.40
N ALA A 362 55.41 -24.32 -55.28
CA ALA A 362 55.68 -25.67 -54.72
C ALA A 362 54.54 -26.06 -53.75
N VAL A 363 53.58 -26.93 -54.10
CA VAL A 363 53.54 -28.42 -54.15
C VAL A 363 53.31 -29.10 -52.77
N GLU A 364 52.15 -29.78 -52.69
CA GLU A 364 51.73 -31.00 -51.93
C GLU A 364 52.01 -31.13 -50.41
N GLN A 365 51.18 -31.76 -49.56
CA GLN A 365 50.17 -32.82 -49.72
C GLN A 365 49.26 -32.88 -48.46
N PRO A 366 48.09 -33.57 -48.50
CA PRO A 366 47.09 -33.61 -47.44
C PRO A 366 47.12 -34.93 -46.64
N ALA A 367 46.51 -34.98 -45.44
CA ALA A 367 45.82 -36.17 -44.93
C ALA A 367 45.15 -35.98 -43.56
N THR A 368 43.83 -36.25 -43.56
CA THR A 368 43.08 -37.09 -42.60
C THR A 368 43.17 -36.86 -41.07
N ASN A 369 42.03 -36.63 -40.40
CA ASN A 369 41.18 -37.74 -39.91
C ASN A 369 39.86 -37.28 -39.25
N GLN A 370 38.85 -38.12 -39.47
CA GLN A 370 37.51 -38.19 -38.89
C GLN A 370 37.55 -38.27 -37.35
N ALA A 371 36.67 -37.55 -36.64
CA ALA A 371 35.32 -37.93 -36.17
C ALA A 371 35.31 -38.87 -34.94
N ALA A 372 34.44 -38.51 -33.98
CA ALA A 372 33.51 -39.38 -33.22
C ALA A 372 33.39 -38.95 -31.73
N THR A 373 32.15 -38.56 -31.34
CA THR A 373 31.35 -39.03 -30.18
C THR A 373 32.04 -39.34 -28.84
N ALA A 374 31.48 -39.12 -27.65
CA ALA A 374 30.16 -38.76 -27.16
C ALA A 374 30.27 -38.46 -25.64
N GLN A 375 29.27 -37.73 -25.12
CA GLN A 375 28.59 -37.90 -23.84
C GLN A 375 29.38 -38.51 -22.64
N ASN A 376 29.65 -37.68 -21.64
CA ASN A 376 28.94 -37.68 -20.36
C ASN A 376 29.17 -36.37 -19.61
#